data_AF-A0A1V4V397-F1
#
_entry.id   AF-A0A1V4V397-F1
#
_cell.length_a   1.000
_cell.length_b   1.000
_cell.length_c   1.000
_cell.angle_alpha   90.00
_cell.angle_beta   90.00
_cell.angle_gamma   90.00
#
_symmetry.space_group_name_H-M   'P 1'
#
loop_
_entity.id
_entity.type
_entity.pdbx_description
1 polymer ?
#
loop_
_entity_poly.entity_id
_entity_poly.type
_entity_poly.pdbx_seq_one_letter_code
_entity_poly.pdbx_strand_id
1 'polypeptide(L)'
;MEFAERALEYVRENGKERALEEFNNKSGQFVVGDLRYVFAYDFDGTCLAHPLRPESVGENLIDLRDANGFLLVRNLNRLASQGGGFAYYVRPNPLHQDAPELKLSYVARVDEDWWLGTGVWLSEVPAVFSADALLDLVSFVDGAVACARERGKEKALEAFNDRNGSFVDGNQYLFAYDFDENRVLAHPFQPDLVGKVRRGGLDIYGFAMDPSVETGLGGIREVARDGTGLVYYMYPDPASDMTPAIKLGYVRAVDDDWWLGSGIYAKEAEEAESSREPPASREELAAFVEAAASYARVYGRDIAIEDFMDLEGPFVREEVYIFAADFNGTSLALPFLPSAVGTNRLDLQNSEGVYINREMRSIAKNGSGFFEYLWTNPLTGEAEPKTSYVTKVDDGWWLGAGIYLGDGDGSTEASIS
;
A
#
# COMPACT_ATOMS: atom_id res chain seq x y z
N MET A 1 0.58 -0.72 27.80
CA MET A 1 1.89 -1.26 28.22
C MET A 1 1.74 -2.25 29.37
N GLU A 2 1.24 -1.83 30.55
CA GLU A 2 1.09 -2.70 31.74
C GLU A 2 0.41 -4.07 31.47
N PHE A 3 -0.66 -4.10 30.66
CA PHE A 3 -1.33 -5.36 30.32
C PHE A 3 -0.46 -6.31 29.46
N ALA A 4 0.41 -5.76 28.60
CA ALA A 4 1.38 -6.55 27.84
C ALA A 4 2.52 -7.04 28.73
N GLU A 5 2.98 -6.22 29.68
CA GLU A 5 4.01 -6.60 30.65
C GLU A 5 3.55 -7.77 31.53
N ARG A 6 2.29 -7.74 31.98
CA ARG A 6 1.66 -8.87 32.67
C ARG A 6 1.62 -10.14 31.83
N ALA A 7 1.35 -10.02 30.52
CA ALA A 7 1.37 -11.16 29.61
C ALA A 7 2.78 -11.73 29.47
N LEU A 8 3.79 -10.87 29.29
CA LEU A 8 5.20 -11.26 29.23
C LEU A 8 5.66 -11.92 30.53
N GLU A 9 5.27 -11.39 31.69
CA GLU A 9 5.55 -12.00 32.99
C GLU A 9 4.91 -13.38 33.11
N TYR A 10 3.64 -13.52 32.69
CA TYR A 10 2.97 -14.81 32.66
C TYR A 10 3.69 -15.84 31.78
N VAL A 11 4.22 -15.42 30.61
CA VAL A 11 5.07 -16.28 29.79
C VAL A 11 6.33 -16.71 30.54
N ARG A 12 7.03 -15.79 31.21
CA ARG A 12 8.26 -16.11 31.96
C ARG A 12 8.02 -17.08 33.11
N GLU A 13 6.88 -16.97 33.78
CA GLU A 13 6.53 -17.82 34.93
C GLU A 13 6.02 -19.21 34.52
N ASN A 14 5.28 -19.30 33.40
CA ASN A 14 4.51 -20.51 33.06
C ASN A 14 5.02 -21.25 31.81
N GLY A 15 5.88 -20.62 31.01
CA GLY A 15 6.35 -21.16 29.72
C GLY A 15 5.40 -20.88 28.56
N LYS A 16 5.89 -21.10 27.34
CA LYS A 16 5.20 -20.79 26.07
C LYS A 16 3.88 -21.53 25.93
N GLU A 17 3.86 -22.84 26.16
CA GLU A 17 2.67 -23.68 25.93
C GLU A 17 1.50 -23.24 26.81
N ARG A 18 1.73 -23.10 28.12
CA ARG A 18 0.69 -22.64 29.07
C ARG A 18 0.25 -21.21 28.81
N ALA A 19 1.17 -20.33 28.40
CA ALA A 19 0.83 -18.97 28.03
C ALA A 19 -0.09 -18.94 26.81
N LEU A 20 0.23 -19.69 25.75
CA LEU A 20 -0.59 -19.76 24.54
C LEU A 20 -1.96 -20.39 24.80
N GLU A 21 -2.05 -21.42 25.65
CA GLU A 21 -3.34 -21.97 26.09
C GLU A 21 -4.20 -20.90 26.78
N GLU A 22 -3.63 -20.14 27.70
CA GLU A 22 -4.35 -19.08 28.42
C GLU A 22 -4.70 -17.90 27.51
N PHE A 23 -3.81 -17.50 26.58
CA PHE A 23 -4.08 -16.43 25.62
C PHE A 23 -5.18 -16.82 24.61
N ASN A 24 -5.35 -18.11 24.31
CA ASN A 24 -6.44 -18.61 23.47
C ASN A 24 -7.76 -18.81 24.23
N ASN A 25 -7.75 -18.76 25.57
CA ASN A 25 -8.95 -18.89 26.38
C ASN A 25 -9.77 -17.59 26.35
N LYS A 26 -10.87 -17.59 25.58
CA LYS A 26 -11.80 -16.44 25.48
C LYS A 26 -12.39 -16.00 26.82
N SER A 27 -12.43 -16.88 27.82
CA SER A 27 -12.87 -16.58 29.19
C SER A 27 -11.72 -16.47 30.19
N GLY A 28 -10.48 -16.44 29.70
CA GLY A 28 -9.26 -16.37 30.50
C GLY A 28 -8.95 -14.96 31.00
N GLN A 29 -7.92 -14.85 31.84
CA GLN A 29 -7.53 -13.59 32.49
C GLN A 29 -6.94 -12.55 31.53
N PHE A 30 -6.56 -12.98 30.31
CA PHE A 30 -6.02 -12.14 29.25
C PHE A 30 -7.07 -11.71 28.22
N VAL A 31 -8.36 -11.83 28.56
CA VAL A 31 -9.48 -11.19 27.85
C VAL A 31 -10.27 -10.37 28.87
N VAL A 32 -10.22 -9.04 28.78
CA VAL A 32 -10.75 -8.14 29.81
C VAL A 32 -11.55 -6.96 29.22
N GLY A 33 -12.57 -6.52 29.95
CA GLY A 33 -13.35 -5.32 29.64
C GLY A 33 -13.96 -5.33 28.24
N ASP A 34 -13.81 -4.22 27.52
CA ASP A 34 -14.27 -4.01 26.13
C ASP A 34 -13.38 -4.74 25.11
N LEU A 35 -13.23 -6.06 25.29
CA LEU A 35 -12.42 -6.94 24.45
C LEU A 35 -10.97 -6.44 24.28
N ARG A 36 -10.32 -6.06 25.38
CA ARG A 36 -8.86 -6.01 25.42
C ARG A 36 -8.34 -7.43 25.60
N TYR A 37 -7.53 -7.89 24.64
CA TYR A 37 -7.01 -9.25 24.63
C TYR A 37 -5.56 -9.32 24.19
N VAL A 38 -4.88 -10.38 24.63
CA VAL A 38 -3.56 -10.76 24.12
C VAL A 38 -3.72 -11.61 22.86
N PHE A 39 -2.95 -11.29 21.84
CA PHE A 39 -2.73 -12.12 20.66
C PHE A 39 -1.23 -12.37 20.49
N ALA A 40 -0.87 -13.46 19.82
CA ALA A 40 0.53 -13.85 19.64
C ALA A 40 0.78 -14.46 18.27
N TYR A 41 1.97 -14.23 17.73
CA TYR A 41 2.40 -14.69 16.42
C TYR A 41 3.87 -15.12 16.47
N ASP A 42 4.19 -16.12 15.65
CA ASP A 42 5.57 -16.44 15.30
C ASP A 42 6.12 -15.36 14.34
N PHE A 43 7.44 -15.17 14.30
CA PHE A 43 8.07 -14.24 13.36
C PHE A 43 7.92 -14.67 11.89
N ASP A 44 7.61 -15.94 11.61
CA ASP A 44 7.19 -16.38 10.27
C ASP A 44 5.79 -15.89 9.85
N GLY A 45 5.00 -15.36 10.80
CA GLY A 45 3.63 -14.86 10.59
C GLY A 45 2.53 -15.85 10.99
N THR A 46 2.85 -17.04 11.48
CA THR A 46 1.90 -18.01 12.01
C THR A 46 1.22 -17.47 13.27
N CYS A 47 -0.11 -17.46 13.28
CA CYS A 47 -0.87 -17.05 14.46
C CYS A 47 -0.79 -18.14 15.54
N LEU A 48 -0.25 -17.79 16.71
CA LEU A 48 -0.07 -18.70 17.85
C LEU A 48 -1.21 -18.58 18.86
N ALA A 49 -1.76 -17.37 19.04
CA ALA A 49 -2.94 -17.17 19.87
C ALA A 49 -3.81 -16.03 19.40
N HIS A 50 -5.13 -16.26 19.33
CA HIS A 50 -6.12 -15.21 19.09
C HIS A 50 -7.49 -15.58 19.69
N PRO A 51 -7.83 -15.12 20.92
CA PRO A 51 -9.01 -15.60 21.65
C PRO A 51 -10.35 -15.23 21.02
N LEU A 52 -10.37 -14.23 20.14
CA LEU A 52 -11.57 -13.79 19.42
C LEU A 52 -11.69 -14.37 18.00
N ARG A 53 -10.64 -15.02 17.50
CA ARG A 53 -10.55 -15.62 16.16
C ARG A 53 -9.79 -16.94 16.24
N PRO A 54 -10.33 -17.94 16.95
CA PRO A 54 -9.66 -19.24 17.11
C PRO A 54 -9.37 -19.93 15.76
N GLU A 55 -10.15 -19.62 14.72
CA GLU A 55 -9.94 -20.08 13.35
C GLU A 55 -8.65 -19.57 12.71
N SER A 56 -8.05 -18.49 13.23
CA SER A 56 -6.76 -17.99 12.75
C SER A 56 -5.58 -18.78 13.31
N VAL A 57 -5.74 -19.51 14.41
CA VAL A 57 -4.64 -20.18 15.10
C VAL A 57 -4.07 -21.31 14.23
N GLY A 58 -2.78 -21.24 13.94
CA GLY A 58 -2.07 -22.17 13.05
C GLY A 58 -1.97 -21.71 11.60
N GLU A 59 -2.71 -20.68 11.19
CA GLU A 59 -2.61 -20.10 9.85
C GLU A 59 -1.44 -19.12 9.77
N ASN A 60 -0.73 -19.13 8.63
CA ASN A 60 0.26 -18.09 8.33
C ASN A 60 -0.45 -16.85 7.80
N LEU A 61 -0.35 -15.76 8.56
CA LEU A 61 -1.05 -14.50 8.29
C LEU A 61 -0.07 -13.37 7.99
N ILE A 62 1.17 -13.66 7.54
CA ILE A 62 2.19 -12.64 7.29
C ILE A 62 1.71 -11.57 6.29
N ASP A 63 0.88 -12.00 5.32
CA ASP A 63 0.32 -11.17 4.25
C ASP A 63 -1.09 -10.64 4.56
N LEU A 64 -1.54 -10.77 5.81
CA LEU A 64 -2.83 -10.26 6.21
C LEU A 64 -2.89 -8.74 6.09
N ARG A 65 -3.83 -8.28 5.28
CA ARG A 65 -4.15 -6.88 5.04
C ARG A 65 -5.27 -6.41 5.97
N ASP A 66 -5.20 -5.18 6.44
CA ASP A 66 -6.38 -4.52 7.00
C ASP A 66 -7.28 -3.91 5.91
N ALA A 67 -8.35 -3.23 6.32
CA ALA A 67 -9.34 -2.65 5.42
C ALA A 67 -8.77 -1.61 4.44
N ASN A 68 -7.57 -1.09 4.69
CA ASN A 68 -6.91 -0.10 3.83
C ASN A 68 -5.64 -0.67 3.18
N GLY A 69 -5.48 -2.01 3.21
CA GLY A 69 -4.34 -2.67 2.61
C GLY A 69 -3.04 -2.57 3.44
N PHE A 70 -3.09 -2.11 4.69
CA PHE A 70 -1.88 -2.16 5.53
C PHE A 70 -1.52 -3.63 5.84
N LEU A 71 -0.29 -4.04 5.51
CA LEU A 71 0.24 -5.39 5.78
C LEU A 71 0.47 -5.56 7.29
N LEU A 72 -0.60 -5.95 7.99
CA LEU A 72 -0.72 -5.84 9.44
C LEU A 72 0.32 -6.70 10.16
N VAL A 73 0.36 -8.00 9.89
CA VAL A 73 1.25 -8.91 10.62
C VAL A 73 2.71 -8.63 10.28
N ARG A 74 3.04 -8.42 8.99
CA ARG A 74 4.39 -8.04 8.56
C ARG A 74 4.92 -6.80 9.28
N ASN A 75 4.11 -5.75 9.40
CA ASN A 75 4.50 -4.52 10.08
C ASN A 75 4.62 -4.71 11.60
N LEU A 76 3.73 -5.48 12.24
CA LEU A 76 3.84 -5.78 13.67
C LEU A 76 5.03 -6.70 13.98
N ASN A 77 5.35 -7.68 13.12
CA ASN A 77 6.55 -8.51 13.21
C ASN A 77 7.81 -7.62 13.18
N ARG A 78 7.91 -6.71 12.19
CA ARG A 78 9.03 -5.77 12.10
C ARG A 78 9.15 -4.96 13.39
N LEU A 79 8.03 -4.45 13.90
CA LEU A 79 7.98 -3.67 15.13
C LEU A 79 8.47 -4.45 16.36
N ALA A 80 8.00 -5.69 16.51
CA ALA A 80 8.43 -6.58 17.58
C ALA A 80 9.92 -6.95 17.48
N SER A 81 10.44 -7.19 16.27
CA SER A 81 11.84 -7.53 16.04
C SER A 81 12.82 -6.43 16.50
N GLN A 82 12.34 -5.17 16.55
CA GLN A 82 13.09 -3.99 16.97
C GLN A 82 12.93 -3.66 18.46
N GLY A 83 12.38 -4.59 19.26
CA GLY A 83 12.15 -4.41 20.70
C GLY A 83 10.70 -4.05 21.06
N GLY A 84 9.83 -3.86 20.08
CA GLY A 84 8.40 -3.64 20.28
C GLY A 84 8.00 -2.19 20.54
N GLY A 85 6.68 -1.96 20.55
CA GLY A 85 6.06 -0.69 20.90
C GLY A 85 4.69 -0.51 20.25
N PHE A 86 4.29 0.73 19.97
CA PHE A 86 2.91 1.03 19.58
C PHE A 86 2.69 1.06 18.07
N ALA A 87 1.55 0.54 17.62
CA ALA A 87 1.10 0.58 16.23
C ALA A 87 -0.40 0.84 16.14
N TYR A 88 -0.75 1.66 15.16
CA TYR A 88 -2.12 1.84 14.69
C TYR A 88 -2.38 0.92 13.50
N TYR A 89 -3.57 0.35 13.42
CA TYR A 89 -4.06 -0.40 12.25
C TYR A 89 -5.58 -0.54 12.35
N VAL A 90 -6.24 -0.91 11.26
CA VAL A 90 -7.68 -1.17 11.27
C VAL A 90 -7.96 -2.66 11.50
N ARG A 91 -9.00 -2.99 12.26
CA ARG A 91 -9.51 -4.36 12.37
C ARG A 91 -11.04 -4.38 12.48
N PRO A 92 -11.69 -5.47 12.06
CA PRO A 92 -13.10 -5.68 12.37
C PRO A 92 -13.26 -5.77 13.90
N ASN A 93 -14.11 -4.91 14.47
CA ASN A 93 -14.40 -4.83 15.89
C ASN A 93 -15.63 -5.71 16.25
N PRO A 94 -15.44 -6.84 16.97
CA PRO A 94 -16.55 -7.72 17.34
C PRO A 94 -17.59 -7.08 18.26
N LEU A 95 -17.26 -5.95 18.92
CA LEU A 95 -18.23 -5.18 19.72
C LEU A 95 -19.22 -4.41 18.85
N HIS A 96 -18.83 -4.07 17.62
CA HIS A 96 -19.60 -3.22 16.71
C HIS A 96 -19.90 -3.95 15.39
N GLN A 97 -20.37 -5.21 15.49
CA GLN A 97 -20.78 -6.02 14.33
C GLN A 97 -19.66 -6.16 13.27
N ASP A 98 -18.42 -6.29 13.72
CA ASP A 98 -17.23 -6.40 12.87
C ASP A 98 -17.01 -5.20 11.93
N ALA A 99 -17.50 -4.01 12.31
CA ALA A 99 -17.14 -2.77 11.63
C ALA A 99 -15.61 -2.57 11.59
N PRO A 100 -15.04 -2.11 10.46
CA PRO A 100 -13.62 -1.81 10.36
C PRO A 100 -13.28 -0.57 11.18
N GLU A 101 -12.60 -0.75 12.31
CA GLU A 101 -12.29 0.33 13.24
C GLU A 101 -10.80 0.40 13.58
N LEU A 102 -10.36 1.60 13.91
CA LEU A 102 -9.01 1.85 14.34
C LEU A 102 -8.72 1.11 15.65
N LYS A 103 -7.56 0.44 15.67
CA LYS A 103 -7.00 -0.20 16.85
C LYS A 103 -5.60 0.31 17.10
N LEU A 104 -5.34 0.65 18.35
CA LEU A 104 -4.00 0.96 18.85
C LEU A 104 -3.52 -0.22 19.69
N SER A 105 -2.42 -0.85 19.27
CA SER A 105 -1.82 -1.96 20.02
C SER A 105 -0.39 -1.67 20.42
N TYR A 106 -0.01 -2.21 21.56
CA TYR A 106 1.38 -2.39 21.95
C TYR A 106 1.79 -3.83 21.60
N VAL A 107 2.93 -3.98 20.92
CA VAL A 107 3.56 -5.26 20.60
C VAL A 107 4.90 -5.37 21.29
N ALA A 108 5.25 -6.59 21.70
CA ALA A 108 6.52 -6.87 22.35
C ALA A 108 7.07 -8.21 21.87
N ARG A 109 8.38 -8.23 21.67
CA ARG A 109 9.14 -9.46 21.49
C ARG A 109 9.06 -10.31 22.76
N VAL A 110 8.77 -11.60 22.60
CA VAL A 110 8.88 -12.56 23.70
C VAL A 110 10.29 -13.13 23.73
N ASP A 111 10.73 -13.68 22.61
CA ASP A 111 12.08 -14.22 22.38
C ASP A 111 12.45 -14.18 20.88
N GLU A 112 13.37 -15.02 20.41
CA GLU A 112 13.81 -15.04 19.01
C GLU A 112 12.76 -15.59 18.03
N ASP A 113 11.78 -16.35 18.50
CA ASP A 113 10.83 -17.09 17.66
C ASP A 113 9.48 -16.37 17.54
N TRP A 114 9.04 -15.66 18.59
CA TRP A 114 7.67 -15.13 18.62
C TRP A 114 7.51 -13.83 19.41
N TRP A 115 6.36 -13.19 19.17
CA TRP A 115 5.97 -11.94 19.79
C TRP A 115 4.49 -11.95 20.18
N LEU A 116 4.11 -11.04 21.08
CA LEU A 116 2.73 -10.85 21.51
C LEU A 116 2.31 -9.40 21.40
N GLY A 117 1.01 -9.18 21.32
CA GLY A 117 0.42 -7.85 21.26
C GLY A 117 -0.89 -7.77 22.01
N THR A 118 -1.25 -6.55 22.39
CA THR A 118 -2.56 -6.22 22.97
C THR A 118 -2.89 -4.78 22.66
N GLY A 119 -4.17 -4.48 22.49
CA GLY A 119 -4.60 -3.13 22.12
C GLY A 119 -6.00 -2.77 22.58
N VAL A 120 -6.37 -1.53 22.25
CA VAL A 120 -7.67 -0.93 22.49
C VAL A 120 -8.23 -0.40 21.17
N TRP A 121 -9.55 -0.42 21.06
CA TRP A 121 -10.26 0.22 19.97
C TRP A 121 -10.31 1.74 20.20
N LEU A 122 -10.15 2.49 19.12
CA LEU A 122 -10.32 3.95 19.05
C LEU A 122 -11.47 4.22 18.10
N SER A 123 -12.65 3.69 18.41
CA SER A 123 -13.83 3.63 17.53
C SER A 123 -14.34 5.02 17.11
N GLU A 124 -14.04 6.05 17.88
CA GLU A 124 -14.37 7.44 17.60
C GLU A 124 -13.45 8.10 16.55
N VAL A 125 -12.32 7.47 16.22
CA VAL A 125 -11.33 8.03 15.31
C VAL A 125 -11.50 7.41 13.91
N PRO A 126 -11.85 8.21 12.88
CA PRO A 126 -11.94 7.73 11.51
C PRO A 126 -10.59 7.17 11.02
N ALA A 127 -10.63 6.03 10.31
CA ALA A 127 -9.42 5.38 9.81
C ALA A 127 -9.65 4.50 8.56
N VAL A 128 -10.77 4.64 7.87
CA VAL A 128 -11.07 3.90 6.63
C VAL A 128 -10.95 4.84 5.43
N PHE A 129 -10.31 4.36 4.37
CA PHE A 129 -9.97 5.11 3.16
C PHE A 129 -10.55 4.40 1.92
N SER A 130 -10.91 5.16 0.88
CA SER A 130 -11.33 4.55 -0.38
C SER A 130 -10.15 3.91 -1.11
N ALA A 131 -10.42 2.89 -1.91
CA ALA A 131 -9.40 2.25 -2.75
C ALA A 131 -8.74 3.27 -3.71
N ASP A 132 -9.52 4.19 -4.29
CA ASP A 132 -8.98 5.24 -5.17
C ASP A 132 -8.04 6.18 -4.43
N ALA A 133 -8.40 6.64 -3.21
CA ALA A 133 -7.51 7.50 -2.43
C ALA A 133 -6.17 6.81 -2.10
N LEU A 134 -6.19 5.49 -1.86
CA LEU A 134 -4.98 4.70 -1.65
C LEU A 134 -4.15 4.62 -2.94
N LEU A 135 -4.78 4.35 -4.07
CA LEU A 135 -4.11 4.28 -5.39
C LEU A 135 -3.51 5.63 -5.79
N ASP A 136 -4.23 6.73 -5.54
CA ASP A 136 -3.77 8.09 -5.81
C ASP A 136 -2.57 8.46 -4.93
N LEU A 137 -2.63 8.15 -3.63
CA LEU A 137 -1.51 8.34 -2.70
C LEU A 137 -0.27 7.57 -3.17
N VAL A 138 -0.45 6.30 -3.52
CA VAL A 138 0.64 5.43 -3.97
C VAL A 138 1.25 5.98 -5.27
N SER A 139 0.40 6.34 -6.24
CA SER A 139 0.82 6.90 -7.53
C SER A 139 1.54 8.25 -7.39
N PHE A 140 1.07 9.11 -6.48
CA PHE A 140 1.68 10.41 -6.19
C PHE A 140 3.13 10.27 -5.71
N VAL A 141 3.38 9.35 -4.78
CA VAL A 141 4.72 9.08 -4.25
C VAL A 141 5.60 8.36 -5.28
N ASP A 142 5.06 7.39 -6.01
CA ASP A 142 5.80 6.68 -7.06
C ASP A 142 6.22 7.63 -8.18
N GLY A 143 5.33 8.56 -8.59
CA GLY A 143 5.65 9.63 -9.53
C GLY A 143 6.73 10.58 -9.01
N ALA A 144 6.72 10.89 -7.71
CA ALA A 144 7.79 11.67 -7.09
C ALA A 144 9.14 10.94 -7.11
N VAL A 145 9.18 9.63 -6.84
CA VAL A 145 10.40 8.81 -6.96
C VAL A 145 10.91 8.81 -8.41
N ALA A 146 10.03 8.64 -9.40
CA ALA A 146 10.39 8.70 -10.80
C ALA A 146 11.00 10.06 -11.19
N CYS A 147 10.35 11.16 -10.78
CA CYS A 147 10.84 12.52 -10.94
C CYS A 147 12.23 12.71 -10.31
N ALA A 148 12.44 12.18 -9.10
CA ALA A 148 13.72 12.28 -8.40
C ALA A 148 14.85 11.53 -9.13
N ARG A 149 14.56 10.34 -9.66
CA ARG A 149 15.50 9.54 -10.45
C ARG A 149 15.84 10.19 -11.79
N GLU A 150 14.87 10.83 -12.44
CA GLU A 150 15.06 11.51 -13.72
C GLU A 150 15.84 12.83 -13.58
N ARG A 151 15.44 13.68 -12.63
CA ARG A 151 15.96 15.05 -12.50
C ARG A 151 17.20 15.16 -11.60
N GLY A 152 17.45 14.12 -10.80
CA GLY A 152 18.47 14.10 -9.76
C GLY A 152 17.98 14.71 -8.44
N LYS A 153 18.60 14.26 -7.33
CA LYS A 153 18.22 14.58 -5.94
C LYS A 153 18.05 16.06 -5.67
N GLU A 154 19.00 16.91 -6.06
CA GLU A 154 18.99 18.34 -5.76
C GLU A 154 17.77 19.07 -6.37
N LYS A 155 17.51 18.88 -7.66
CA LYS A 155 16.38 19.50 -8.37
C LYS A 155 15.04 18.94 -7.89
N ALA A 156 15.00 17.66 -7.53
CA ALA A 156 13.81 17.04 -6.99
C ALA A 156 13.46 17.63 -5.62
N LEU A 157 14.44 17.76 -4.73
CA LEU A 157 14.24 18.36 -3.41
C LEU A 157 13.85 19.85 -3.49
N GLU A 158 14.33 20.59 -4.50
CA GLU A 158 13.84 21.96 -4.76
C GLU A 158 12.33 21.94 -5.07
N ALA A 159 11.89 21.07 -5.99
CA ALA A 159 10.49 20.92 -6.33
C ALA A 159 9.62 20.43 -5.17
N PHE A 160 10.12 19.52 -4.34
CA PHE A 160 9.38 18.95 -3.20
C PHE A 160 9.25 19.93 -2.03
N ASN A 161 10.15 20.92 -1.92
CA ASN A 161 10.07 21.97 -0.92
C ASN A 161 9.29 23.21 -1.38
N ASP A 162 8.89 23.30 -2.65
CA ASP A 162 8.03 24.38 -3.13
C ASP A 162 6.59 24.17 -2.66
N ARG A 163 6.16 24.96 -1.68
CA ARG A 163 4.80 24.92 -1.11
C ARG A 163 3.71 25.25 -2.13
N ASN A 164 4.04 25.93 -3.23
CA ASN A 164 3.10 26.24 -4.31
C ASN A 164 3.38 25.40 -5.57
N GLY A 165 4.24 24.39 -5.46
CA GLY A 165 4.63 23.52 -6.56
C GLY A 165 3.65 22.37 -6.78
N SER A 166 3.90 21.56 -7.82
CA SER A 166 3.06 20.44 -8.23
C SER A 166 3.03 19.25 -7.26
N PHE A 167 3.85 19.28 -6.21
CA PHE A 167 3.93 18.23 -5.18
C PHE A 167 3.25 18.63 -3.86
N VAL A 168 2.35 19.61 -3.94
CA VAL A 168 1.48 20.03 -2.85
C VAL A 168 0.07 20.18 -3.40
N ASP A 169 -0.86 19.42 -2.85
CA ASP A 169 -2.30 19.54 -3.09
C ASP A 169 -3.04 19.52 -1.75
N GLY A 170 -3.57 20.67 -1.34
CA GLY A 170 -4.22 20.84 -0.04
C GLY A 170 -3.33 20.41 1.13
N ASN A 171 -3.71 19.32 1.80
CA ASN A 171 -2.97 18.70 2.92
C ASN A 171 -2.12 17.48 2.52
N GLN A 172 -2.12 17.10 1.23
CA GLN A 172 -1.24 16.10 0.65
C GLN A 172 0.03 16.78 0.11
N TYR A 173 1.18 16.36 0.62
CA TYR A 173 2.48 16.91 0.24
C TYR A 173 3.58 15.87 0.45
N LEU A 174 4.72 16.07 -0.21
CA LEU A 174 5.88 15.21 -0.01
C LEU A 174 6.68 15.60 1.23
N PHE A 175 7.14 14.58 1.96
CA PHE A 175 8.23 14.68 2.91
C PHE A 175 9.36 13.75 2.47
N ALA A 176 10.61 14.12 2.76
CA ALA A 176 11.77 13.31 2.41
C ALA A 176 12.83 13.34 3.51
N TYR A 177 13.53 12.22 3.69
CA TYR A 177 14.56 12.04 4.71
C TYR A 177 15.73 11.21 4.18
N ASP A 178 16.91 11.39 4.76
CA ASP A 178 18.02 10.45 4.53
C ASP A 178 17.83 9.14 5.31
N PHE A 179 18.54 8.10 4.85
CA PHE A 179 18.60 6.81 5.53
C PHE A 179 19.68 6.72 6.59
N ASP A 180 20.46 7.76 6.86
CA ASP A 180 21.57 7.71 7.81
C ASP A 180 21.12 8.14 9.20
N GLU A 181 20.76 9.42 9.33
CA GLU A 181 20.44 10.06 10.60
C GLU A 181 18.98 10.47 10.70
N ASN A 182 18.17 10.23 9.65
CA ASN A 182 16.85 10.82 9.47
C ASN A 182 16.91 12.35 9.40
N ARG A 183 17.84 12.88 8.61
CA ARG A 183 17.85 14.30 8.28
C ARG A 183 16.69 14.63 7.37
N VAL A 184 15.95 15.68 7.70
CA VAL A 184 14.86 16.16 6.85
C VAL A 184 15.44 16.76 5.58
N LEU A 185 15.07 16.21 4.42
CA LEU A 185 15.49 16.68 3.10
C LEU A 185 14.40 17.53 2.44
N ALA A 186 13.13 17.21 2.66
CA ALA A 186 12.01 18.03 2.20
C ALA A 186 10.86 18.05 3.21
N HIS A 187 10.31 19.24 3.47
CA HIS A 187 9.08 19.44 4.23
C HIS A 187 8.47 20.83 3.93
N PRO A 188 7.57 20.96 2.93
CA PRO A 188 7.10 22.26 2.43
C PRO A 188 6.26 23.05 3.44
N PHE A 189 5.68 22.40 4.45
CA PHE A 189 4.89 23.05 5.51
C PHE A 189 5.68 23.29 6.81
N GLN A 190 6.87 22.68 6.95
CA GLN A 190 7.77 22.88 8.08
C GLN A 190 9.22 23.10 7.58
N PRO A 191 9.47 24.16 6.77
CA PRO A 191 10.77 24.39 6.15
C PRO A 191 11.91 24.59 7.17
N ASP A 192 11.58 25.05 8.38
CA ASP A 192 12.54 25.17 9.49
C ASP A 192 13.14 23.83 9.94
N LEU A 193 12.54 22.69 9.57
CA LEU A 193 13.08 21.36 9.85
C LEU A 193 14.11 20.91 8.82
N VAL A 194 14.08 21.45 7.60
CA VAL A 194 14.95 21.01 6.50
C VAL A 194 16.43 21.19 6.89
N GLY A 195 17.21 20.13 6.66
CA GLY A 195 18.61 20.03 7.05
C GLY A 195 18.87 19.64 8.50
N LYS A 196 17.84 19.57 9.37
CA LYS A 196 17.98 19.10 10.75
C LYS A 196 17.78 17.59 10.84
N VAL A 197 18.50 16.97 11.78
CA VAL A 197 18.23 15.59 12.20
C VAL A 197 16.99 15.60 13.07
N ARG A 198 15.94 14.91 12.63
CA ARG A 198 14.69 14.85 13.40
C ARG A 198 14.83 13.79 14.48
N ARG A 199 14.77 14.23 15.74
CA ARG A 199 14.85 13.36 16.92
C ARG A 199 13.56 13.47 17.71
N GLY A 200 12.62 12.57 17.42
CA GLY A 200 11.42 12.37 18.23
C GLY A 200 10.38 13.50 18.18
N GLY A 201 9.20 13.14 18.64
CA GLY A 201 8.04 13.98 18.95
C GLY A 201 6.97 13.02 19.46
N LEU A 202 6.15 13.41 20.44
CA LEU A 202 5.07 12.55 20.95
C LEU A 202 3.73 13.02 20.42
N ASP A 203 2.84 12.08 20.09
CA ASP A 203 1.49 12.30 19.60
C ASP A 203 0.58 12.64 20.77
N ILE A 204 -0.70 12.89 20.47
CA ILE A 204 -1.67 13.26 21.51
C ILE A 204 -1.87 12.17 22.56
N TYR A 205 -1.48 10.93 22.27
CA TYR A 205 -1.55 9.80 23.18
C TYR A 205 -0.19 9.48 23.83
N GLY A 206 0.84 10.27 23.56
CA GLY A 206 2.18 10.11 24.13
C GLY A 206 3.05 9.09 23.40
N PHE A 207 2.70 8.68 22.18
CA PHE A 207 3.51 7.78 21.33
C PHE A 207 4.28 8.56 20.28
N ALA A 208 5.30 8.03 19.62
CA ALA A 208 6.03 8.88 18.70
C ALA A 208 5.18 9.39 17.51
N MET A 209 5.07 10.73 17.37
CA MET A 209 4.54 11.43 16.18
C MET A 209 5.40 11.17 14.95
N ASP A 210 6.71 10.99 15.17
CA ASP A 210 7.69 10.81 14.11
C ASP A 210 8.24 9.38 14.15
N PRO A 211 7.88 8.54 13.17
CA PRO A 211 8.21 7.12 13.10
C PRO A 211 9.61 6.82 12.56
N SER A 212 10.52 7.80 12.64
CA SER A 212 11.92 7.66 12.28
C SER A 212 12.87 7.47 13.48
N VAL A 213 12.36 7.29 14.71
CA VAL A 213 13.13 7.56 15.94
C VAL A 213 13.28 6.34 16.87
N GLU A 214 14.48 6.17 17.41
CA GLU A 214 14.95 5.07 18.30
C GLU A 214 14.08 4.73 19.53
N THR A 215 13.25 5.64 20.03
CA THR A 215 12.38 5.37 21.21
C THR A 215 10.89 5.43 20.89
N GLY A 216 10.56 5.37 19.60
CA GLY A 216 9.20 5.30 19.07
C GLY A 216 9.15 4.66 17.69
N LEU A 217 10.06 3.70 17.50
CA LEU A 217 10.12 2.68 16.47
C LEU A 217 10.34 3.21 15.06
N GLY A 218 11.47 2.80 14.47
CA GLY A 218 11.86 3.05 13.09
C GLY A 218 10.94 2.42 12.04
N GLY A 219 9.64 2.27 12.31
CA GLY A 219 8.70 1.62 11.42
C GLY A 219 8.70 2.21 10.01
N ILE A 220 8.62 3.55 9.86
CA ILE A 220 8.56 4.15 8.53
C ILE A 220 9.89 4.04 7.78
N ARG A 221 11.02 4.42 8.40
CA ARG A 221 12.34 4.33 7.76
C ARG A 221 12.61 2.91 7.33
N GLU A 222 12.29 1.93 8.15
CA GLU A 222 12.54 0.52 7.86
C GLU A 222 11.54 -0.03 6.82
N VAL A 223 10.28 0.42 6.83
CA VAL A 223 9.34 0.16 5.72
C VAL A 223 9.87 0.72 4.39
N ALA A 224 10.46 1.92 4.42
CA ALA A 224 11.10 2.49 3.23
C ALA A 224 12.38 1.74 2.84
N ARG A 225 13.20 1.28 3.80
CA ARG A 225 14.39 0.45 3.54
C ARG A 225 14.06 -0.88 2.88
N ASP A 226 12.93 -1.47 3.24
CA ASP A 226 12.40 -2.67 2.58
C ASP A 226 11.83 -2.37 1.18
N GLY A 227 12.00 -1.14 0.69
CA GLY A 227 11.60 -0.67 -0.62
C GLY A 227 10.41 0.28 -0.52
N THR A 228 9.30 -0.20 0.05
CA THR A 228 8.07 0.59 0.15
C THR A 228 7.03 0.01 1.12
N GLY A 229 6.05 0.82 1.54
CA GLY A 229 4.86 0.33 2.22
C GLY A 229 3.96 1.41 2.83
N LEU A 230 2.80 0.96 3.31
CA LEU A 230 1.82 1.77 4.03
C LEU A 230 2.13 1.83 5.53
N VAL A 231 1.82 2.96 6.15
CA VAL A 231 2.13 3.25 7.55
C VAL A 231 1.11 4.18 8.18
N TYR A 232 0.63 3.84 9.38
CA TYR A 232 -0.27 4.69 10.15
C TYR A 232 0.47 5.51 11.18
N TYR A 233 0.09 6.78 11.31
CA TYR A 233 0.54 7.63 12.40
C TYR A 233 -0.46 8.76 12.65
N MET A 234 -0.50 9.24 13.88
CA MET A 234 -1.26 10.43 14.23
C MET A 234 -0.47 11.67 13.82
N TYR A 235 -1.07 12.57 13.06
CA TYR A 235 -0.41 13.81 12.66
C TYR A 235 -1.37 15.00 12.65
N PRO A 236 -0.91 16.22 12.95
CA PRO A 236 -1.71 17.43 12.75
C PRO A 236 -2.18 17.54 11.29
N ASP A 237 -3.48 17.75 11.07
CA ASP A 237 -4.04 17.99 9.74
C ASP A 237 -4.10 19.50 9.42
N PRO A 238 -3.30 19.99 8.44
CA PRO A 238 -3.34 21.39 8.01
C PRO A 238 -4.71 21.85 7.48
N ALA A 239 -5.54 20.94 6.98
CA ALA A 239 -6.88 21.26 6.49
C ALA A 239 -7.92 21.39 7.62
N SER A 240 -7.60 20.90 8.83
CA SER A 240 -8.50 20.84 9.99
C SER A 240 -7.94 21.61 11.19
N ASP A 241 -7.44 22.84 10.96
CA ASP A 241 -6.85 23.71 11.98
C ASP A 241 -5.75 23.05 12.83
N MET A 242 -4.96 22.16 12.23
CA MET A 242 -3.90 21.39 12.89
C MET A 242 -4.41 20.42 13.97
N THR A 243 -5.70 20.08 13.94
CA THR A 243 -6.27 19.02 14.78
C THR A 243 -5.60 17.69 14.43
N PRO A 244 -5.03 16.96 15.41
CA PRO A 244 -4.42 15.67 15.13
C PRO A 244 -5.45 14.64 14.68
N ALA A 245 -5.13 13.92 13.60
CA ALA A 245 -5.96 12.88 13.03
C ALA A 245 -5.09 11.71 12.54
N ILE A 246 -5.73 10.56 12.26
CA ILE A 246 -5.03 9.44 11.64
C ILE A 246 -4.64 9.81 10.22
N LYS A 247 -3.34 9.70 9.97
CA LYS A 247 -2.72 9.82 8.66
C LYS A 247 -2.29 8.43 8.21
N LEU A 248 -2.75 8.03 7.03
CA LEU A 248 -2.23 6.89 6.31
C LEU A 248 -1.17 7.39 5.34
N GLY A 249 0.07 7.04 5.60
CA GLY A 249 1.21 7.36 4.77
C GLY A 249 1.58 6.23 3.84
N TYR A 250 2.18 6.58 2.71
CA TYR A 250 2.89 5.68 1.83
C TYR A 250 4.31 6.20 1.63
N VAL A 251 5.28 5.31 1.79
CA VAL A 251 6.70 5.67 1.77
C VAL A 251 7.49 4.77 0.83
N ARG A 252 8.56 5.31 0.25
CA ARG A 252 9.37 4.60 -0.73
C ARG A 252 10.81 5.07 -0.73
N ALA A 253 11.74 4.11 -0.83
CA ALA A 253 13.14 4.41 -1.13
C ALA A 253 13.28 5.02 -2.53
N VAL A 254 13.99 6.15 -2.63
CA VAL A 254 14.38 6.70 -3.94
C VAL A 254 15.56 5.89 -4.49
N ASP A 255 16.57 5.72 -3.65
CA ASP A 255 17.79 4.95 -3.81
C ASP A 255 18.31 4.53 -2.42
N ASP A 256 19.56 4.08 -2.31
CA ASP A 256 20.15 3.59 -1.06
C ASP A 256 20.42 4.71 -0.01
N ASP A 257 20.40 5.99 -0.40
CA ASP A 257 20.76 7.13 0.45
C ASP A 257 19.55 7.81 1.10
N TRP A 258 18.38 7.79 0.46
CA TRP A 258 17.22 8.56 0.92
C TRP A 258 15.88 8.00 0.44
N TRP A 259 14.84 8.43 1.16
CA TRP A 259 13.46 8.02 0.93
C TRP A 259 12.52 9.22 1.03
N LEU A 260 11.34 9.05 0.45
CA LEU A 260 10.27 10.03 0.48
C LEU A 260 8.93 9.37 0.74
N GLY A 261 7.93 10.18 1.05
CA GLY A 261 6.57 9.73 1.23
C GLY A 261 5.57 10.86 1.23
N SER A 262 4.32 10.49 1.27
CA SER A 262 3.19 11.39 1.47
C SER A 262 2.16 10.67 2.34
N GLY A 263 1.06 11.34 2.66
CA GLY A 263 -0.05 10.68 3.33
C GLY A 263 -1.34 11.46 3.24
N ILE A 264 -2.42 10.73 3.44
CA ILE A 264 -3.81 11.19 3.40
C ILE A 264 -4.41 11.05 4.80
N TYR A 265 -5.38 11.90 5.11
CA TYR A 265 -6.09 11.88 6.38
C TYR A 265 -7.45 11.22 6.19
N ALA A 266 -7.88 10.43 7.18
CA ALA A 266 -9.20 9.84 7.14
C ALA A 266 -10.26 10.94 7.21
N LYS A 267 -11.23 10.89 6.31
CA LYS A 267 -12.42 11.74 6.33
C LYS A 267 -13.63 10.93 6.79
N GLU A 268 -14.70 11.60 7.18
CA GLU A 268 -15.98 10.92 7.43
C GLU A 268 -16.44 10.20 6.15
N ALA A 269 -17.05 9.02 6.32
CA ALA A 269 -17.28 8.03 5.25
C ALA A 269 -18.13 8.52 4.05
N GLU A 270 -18.78 9.68 4.15
CA GLU A 270 -19.65 10.23 3.10
C GLU A 270 -18.90 10.76 1.87
N GLU A 271 -17.58 10.96 1.92
CA GLU A 271 -16.79 11.47 0.77
C GLU A 271 -16.02 10.40 -0.02
N ALA A 272 -16.14 9.13 0.36
CA ALA A 272 -15.35 8.02 -0.19
C ALA A 272 -16.04 7.29 -1.36
N GLU A 273 -16.82 7.98 -2.19
CA GLU A 273 -17.36 7.40 -3.42
C GLU A 273 -16.22 7.20 -4.44
N SER A 274 -15.92 5.94 -4.73
CA SER A 274 -15.02 5.55 -5.82
C SER A 274 -15.73 5.79 -7.15
N SER A 275 -15.22 6.69 -7.99
CA SER A 275 -15.70 6.78 -9.36
C SER A 275 -15.16 5.57 -10.12
N ARG A 276 -16.00 4.54 -10.26
CA ARG A 276 -15.70 3.34 -11.08
C ARG A 276 -15.73 3.62 -12.59
N GLU A 277 -15.53 4.88 -13.00
CA GLU A 277 -15.53 5.27 -14.40
C GLU A 277 -14.26 4.74 -15.09
N PRO A 278 -14.39 4.11 -16.27
CA PRO A 278 -13.24 3.66 -17.04
C PRO A 278 -12.41 4.86 -17.51
N PRO A 279 -11.08 4.73 -17.59
CA PRO A 279 -10.23 5.72 -18.23
C PRO A 279 -10.75 6.09 -19.62
N ALA A 280 -10.92 7.38 -19.90
CA ALA A 280 -11.45 7.88 -21.18
C ALA A 280 -10.36 8.49 -22.09
N SER A 281 -9.16 8.69 -21.56
CA SER A 281 -8.01 9.28 -22.28
C SER A 281 -6.75 8.42 -22.16
N ARG A 282 -5.75 8.69 -23.02
CA ARG A 282 -4.44 8.04 -22.93
C ARG A 282 -3.77 8.35 -21.59
N GLU A 283 -3.89 9.59 -21.12
CA GLU A 283 -3.33 10.07 -19.86
C GLU A 283 -3.95 9.34 -18.66
N GLU A 284 -5.29 9.23 -18.62
CA GLU A 284 -5.99 8.47 -17.58
C GLU A 284 -5.65 6.97 -17.63
N LEU A 285 -5.52 6.40 -18.83
CA LEU A 285 -5.14 4.99 -18.99
C LEU A 285 -3.73 4.73 -18.45
N ALA A 286 -2.77 5.61 -18.76
CA ALA A 286 -1.42 5.51 -18.23
C ALA A 286 -1.42 5.63 -16.69
N ALA A 287 -2.19 6.58 -16.13
CA ALA A 287 -2.32 6.74 -14.69
C ALA A 287 -2.90 5.48 -14.02
N PHE A 288 -3.96 4.89 -14.59
CA PHE A 288 -4.57 3.66 -14.10
C PHE A 288 -3.59 2.47 -14.07
N VAL A 289 -2.81 2.31 -15.13
CA VAL A 289 -1.81 1.23 -15.23
C VAL A 289 -0.63 1.46 -14.31
N GLU A 290 -0.13 2.70 -14.19
CA GLU A 290 0.95 3.01 -13.24
C GLU A 290 0.49 2.84 -11.79
N ALA A 291 -0.77 3.16 -11.46
CA ALA A 291 -1.36 2.89 -10.16
C ALA A 291 -1.36 1.38 -9.85
N ALA A 292 -1.73 0.54 -10.81
CA ALA A 292 -1.66 -0.92 -10.68
C ALA A 292 -0.22 -1.44 -10.52
N ALA A 293 0.73 -0.90 -11.28
CA ALA A 293 2.15 -1.25 -11.13
C ALA A 293 2.68 -0.86 -9.74
N SER A 294 2.26 0.29 -9.23
CA SER A 294 2.62 0.78 -7.91
C SER A 294 2.01 -0.09 -6.82
N TYR A 295 0.72 -0.44 -6.93
CA TYR A 295 0.04 -1.42 -6.09
C TYR A 295 0.79 -2.75 -6.04
N ALA A 296 1.19 -3.27 -7.20
CA ALA A 296 1.94 -4.52 -7.28
C ALA A 296 3.31 -4.47 -6.60
N ARG A 297 3.96 -3.30 -6.52
CA ARG A 297 5.20 -3.10 -5.75
C ARG A 297 4.95 -3.12 -4.23
N VAL A 298 3.79 -2.62 -3.78
CA VAL A 298 3.42 -2.63 -2.36
C VAL A 298 3.12 -4.04 -1.86
N TYR A 299 2.29 -4.77 -2.60
CA TYR A 299 1.76 -6.07 -2.16
C TYR A 299 2.57 -7.26 -2.65
N GLY A 300 3.42 -7.04 -3.65
CA GLY A 300 4.10 -8.12 -4.35
C GLY A 300 3.20 -8.78 -5.39
N ARG A 301 3.83 -9.58 -6.24
CA ARG A 301 3.23 -10.13 -7.45
C ARG A 301 1.98 -10.97 -7.17
N ASP A 302 2.05 -11.91 -6.23
CA ASP A 302 1.02 -12.94 -6.10
C ASP A 302 -0.29 -12.34 -5.56
N ILE A 303 -0.22 -11.45 -4.54
CA ILE A 303 -1.37 -10.69 -4.04
C ILE A 303 -1.94 -9.80 -5.14
N ALA A 304 -1.08 -9.07 -5.87
CA ALA A 304 -1.54 -8.18 -6.92
C ALA A 304 -2.24 -8.92 -8.07
N ILE A 305 -1.73 -10.10 -8.47
CA ILE A 305 -2.39 -10.95 -9.47
C ILE A 305 -3.78 -11.36 -8.99
N GLU A 306 -3.92 -11.79 -7.74
CA GLU A 306 -5.23 -12.14 -7.18
C GLU A 306 -6.22 -10.97 -7.29
N ASP A 307 -5.79 -9.77 -6.88
CA ASP A 307 -6.65 -8.58 -6.92
C ASP A 307 -6.93 -8.10 -8.36
N PHE A 308 -5.99 -8.28 -9.31
CA PHE A 308 -6.22 -7.98 -10.73
C PHE A 308 -7.19 -8.96 -11.40
N MET A 309 -7.40 -10.14 -10.81
CA MET A 309 -8.35 -11.14 -11.30
C MET A 309 -9.77 -10.93 -10.76
N ASP A 310 -9.96 -10.08 -9.76
CA ASP A 310 -11.26 -9.74 -9.20
C ASP A 310 -12.05 -8.81 -10.13
N LEU A 311 -13.12 -9.34 -10.75
CA LEU A 311 -14.00 -8.60 -11.64
C LEU A 311 -14.82 -7.51 -10.94
N GLU A 312 -14.97 -7.59 -9.62
CA GLU A 312 -15.66 -6.57 -8.81
C GLU A 312 -14.68 -5.60 -8.11
N GLY A 313 -13.38 -5.86 -8.28
CA GLY A 313 -12.27 -5.13 -7.69
C GLY A 313 -11.94 -3.81 -8.39
N PRO A 314 -11.03 -3.01 -7.82
CA PRO A 314 -10.73 -1.65 -8.31
C PRO A 314 -9.95 -1.62 -9.64
N PHE A 315 -9.40 -2.77 -10.05
CA PHE A 315 -8.58 -2.91 -11.26
C PHE A 315 -9.37 -3.37 -12.49
N VAL A 316 -10.70 -3.44 -12.37
CA VAL A 316 -11.64 -3.73 -13.46
C VAL A 316 -12.70 -2.62 -13.47
N ARG A 317 -12.77 -1.87 -14.57
CA ARG A 317 -13.72 -0.79 -14.81
C ARG A 317 -14.35 -1.00 -16.18
N GLU A 318 -15.55 -1.57 -16.19
CA GLU A 318 -16.24 -1.99 -17.43
C GLU A 318 -15.33 -2.88 -18.30
N GLU A 319 -14.99 -2.46 -19.52
CA GLU A 319 -14.08 -3.17 -20.42
C GLU A 319 -12.58 -2.90 -20.19
N VAL A 320 -12.23 -1.95 -19.31
CA VAL A 320 -10.85 -1.60 -18.98
C VAL A 320 -10.41 -2.41 -17.76
N TYR A 321 -9.39 -3.24 -17.94
CA TYR A 321 -8.88 -4.10 -16.87
C TYR A 321 -7.36 -4.23 -16.95
N ILE A 322 -6.75 -4.48 -15.79
CA ILE A 322 -5.34 -4.82 -15.71
C ILE A 322 -5.12 -6.25 -16.23
N PHE A 323 -4.25 -6.38 -17.23
CA PHE A 323 -3.67 -7.66 -17.64
C PHE A 323 -2.18 -7.67 -17.30
N ALA A 324 -1.64 -8.86 -17.01
CA ALA A 324 -0.24 -9.01 -16.64
C ALA A 324 0.39 -10.27 -17.27
N ALA A 325 1.68 -10.20 -17.54
CA ALA A 325 2.47 -11.32 -18.03
C ALA A 325 3.93 -11.24 -17.56
N ASP A 326 4.59 -12.40 -17.45
CA ASP A 326 6.03 -12.44 -17.23
C ASP A 326 6.80 -12.11 -18.53
N PHE A 327 8.11 -11.85 -18.42
CA PHE A 327 8.94 -11.58 -19.61
C PHE A 327 9.22 -12.80 -20.50
N ASN A 328 8.87 -14.01 -20.06
CA ASN A 328 8.87 -15.22 -20.88
C ASN A 328 7.59 -15.36 -21.73
N GLY A 329 6.57 -14.54 -21.44
CA GLY A 329 5.28 -14.52 -22.13
C GLY A 329 4.20 -15.39 -21.48
N THR A 330 4.41 -15.85 -20.25
CA THR A 330 3.37 -16.51 -19.45
C THR A 330 2.36 -15.47 -18.98
N SER A 331 1.08 -15.70 -19.24
CA SER A 331 0.02 -14.83 -18.70
C SER A 331 -0.13 -15.02 -17.20
N LEU A 332 -0.10 -13.91 -16.47
CA LEU A 332 -0.19 -13.84 -15.02
C LEU A 332 -1.57 -13.39 -14.54
N ALA A 333 -2.14 -12.36 -15.16
CA ALA A 333 -3.50 -11.88 -14.87
C ALA A 333 -4.25 -11.59 -16.18
N LEU A 334 -5.43 -12.19 -16.35
CA LEU A 334 -6.37 -11.99 -17.44
C LEU A 334 -7.80 -12.24 -16.92
N PRO A 335 -8.44 -11.24 -16.26
CA PRO A 335 -9.70 -11.43 -15.52
C PRO A 335 -10.86 -11.95 -16.40
N PHE A 336 -10.93 -11.51 -17.65
CA PHE A 336 -11.95 -11.96 -18.62
C PHE A 336 -11.58 -13.26 -19.38
N LEU A 337 -10.38 -13.80 -19.17
CA LEU A 337 -9.95 -15.08 -19.74
C LEU A 337 -9.10 -15.88 -18.74
N PRO A 338 -9.68 -16.28 -17.59
CA PRO A 338 -8.93 -16.94 -16.52
C PRO A 338 -8.31 -18.28 -16.96
N SER A 339 -8.91 -18.98 -17.93
CA SER A 339 -8.38 -20.23 -18.48
C SER A 339 -7.05 -20.09 -19.22
N ALA A 340 -6.64 -18.86 -19.57
CA ALA A 340 -5.36 -18.58 -20.22
C ALA A 340 -4.23 -18.25 -19.22
N VAL A 341 -4.54 -18.01 -17.95
CA VAL A 341 -3.53 -17.78 -16.90
C VAL A 341 -2.64 -19.02 -16.78
N GLY A 342 -1.33 -18.81 -16.69
CA GLY A 342 -0.32 -19.86 -16.66
C GLY A 342 0.08 -20.41 -18.04
N THR A 343 -0.54 -19.96 -19.13
CA THR A 343 -0.16 -20.36 -20.50
C THR A 343 0.78 -19.34 -21.14
N ASN A 344 1.66 -19.81 -22.04
CA ASN A 344 2.48 -18.91 -22.84
C ASN A 344 1.66 -18.33 -24.00
N ARG A 345 1.55 -17.01 -24.07
CA ARG A 345 0.81 -16.29 -25.11
C ARG A 345 1.72 -15.37 -25.93
N LEU A 346 3.03 -15.55 -25.86
CA LEU A 346 3.98 -14.66 -26.50
C LEU A 346 3.76 -14.59 -28.02
N ASP A 347 3.39 -15.72 -28.62
CA ASP A 347 3.24 -15.87 -30.06
C ASP A 347 1.79 -15.71 -30.54
N LEU A 348 0.93 -15.13 -29.69
CA LEU A 348 -0.44 -14.78 -30.04
C LEU A 348 -0.45 -13.69 -31.12
N GLN A 349 -1.15 -13.97 -32.22
CA GLN A 349 -1.35 -13.03 -33.31
C GLN A 349 -2.78 -12.49 -33.31
N ASN A 350 -2.94 -11.21 -33.64
CA ASN A 350 -4.25 -10.65 -33.99
C ASN A 350 -4.65 -11.06 -35.42
N SER A 351 -5.80 -10.55 -35.90
CA SER A 351 -6.34 -10.83 -37.24
C SER A 351 -5.41 -10.42 -38.40
N GLU A 352 -4.45 -9.53 -38.15
CA GLU A 352 -3.48 -9.04 -39.13
C GLU A 352 -2.13 -9.78 -39.07
N GLY A 353 -1.97 -10.74 -38.15
CA GLY A 353 -0.71 -11.48 -37.97
C GLY A 353 0.31 -10.80 -37.04
N VAL A 354 -0.07 -9.71 -36.36
CA VAL A 354 0.82 -8.98 -35.44
C VAL A 354 0.94 -9.73 -34.11
N TYR A 355 2.17 -9.99 -33.67
CA TYR A 355 2.47 -10.62 -32.38
C TYR A 355 2.34 -9.64 -31.20
N ILE A 356 1.11 -9.36 -30.79
CA ILE A 356 0.80 -8.27 -29.82
C ILE A 356 1.62 -8.35 -28.52
N ASN A 357 1.81 -9.55 -27.97
CA ASN A 357 2.54 -9.73 -26.71
C ASN A 357 4.05 -9.59 -26.87
N ARG A 358 4.61 -9.79 -28.07
CA ARG A 358 6.03 -9.51 -28.33
C ARG A 358 6.31 -8.01 -28.32
N GLU A 359 5.41 -7.23 -28.94
CA GLU A 359 5.50 -5.76 -28.99
C GLU A 359 5.32 -5.14 -27.62
N MET A 360 4.24 -5.47 -26.90
CA MET A 360 4.00 -4.98 -25.54
C MET A 360 5.14 -5.31 -24.59
N ARG A 361 5.64 -6.56 -24.61
CA ARG A 361 6.82 -6.96 -23.83
C ARG A 361 8.05 -6.13 -24.19
N SER A 362 8.25 -5.80 -25.47
CA SER A 362 9.38 -4.97 -25.93
C SER A 362 9.28 -3.56 -25.34
N ILE A 363 8.08 -2.97 -25.35
CA ILE A 363 7.82 -1.65 -24.75
C ILE A 363 8.09 -1.69 -23.24
N ALA A 364 7.54 -2.66 -22.52
CA ALA A 364 7.74 -2.79 -21.07
C ALA A 364 9.22 -3.02 -20.71
N LYS A 365 10.00 -3.75 -21.53
CA LYS A 365 11.46 -3.88 -21.30
C LYS A 365 12.20 -2.55 -21.35
N ASN A 366 11.67 -1.56 -22.08
CA ASN A 366 12.22 -0.22 -22.19
C ASN A 366 11.58 0.78 -21.21
N GLY A 367 10.81 0.30 -20.22
CA GLY A 367 10.11 1.11 -19.23
C GLY A 367 8.61 0.99 -19.40
N SER A 368 8.02 1.93 -20.15
CA SER A 368 6.60 1.98 -20.40
C SER A 368 6.26 2.64 -21.74
N GLY A 369 5.02 2.51 -22.18
CA GLY A 369 4.55 3.19 -23.40
C GLY A 369 3.23 2.68 -23.93
N PHE A 370 2.74 3.35 -24.97
CA PHE A 370 1.52 3.00 -25.67
C PHE A 370 1.77 2.07 -26.85
N PHE A 371 0.79 1.19 -27.11
CA PHE A 371 0.73 0.33 -28.27
C PHE A 371 -0.68 0.31 -28.84
N GLU A 372 -0.81 0.64 -30.12
CA GLU A 372 -2.09 0.63 -30.85
C GLU A 372 -2.15 -0.60 -31.77
N TYR A 373 -3.27 -1.32 -31.72
CA TYR A 373 -3.48 -2.57 -32.43
C TYR A 373 -4.97 -2.88 -32.58
N LEU A 374 -5.34 -3.74 -33.53
CA LEU A 374 -6.69 -4.31 -33.59
C LEU A 374 -6.85 -5.44 -32.58
N TRP A 375 -7.94 -5.41 -31.82
CA TRP A 375 -8.25 -6.41 -30.81
C TRP A 375 -9.74 -6.77 -30.76
N THR A 376 -10.04 -8.02 -30.42
CA THR A 376 -11.42 -8.46 -30.22
C THR A 376 -11.97 -7.90 -28.91
N ASN A 377 -12.99 -7.05 -29.00
CA ASN A 377 -13.66 -6.51 -27.84
C ASN A 377 -14.44 -7.62 -27.10
N PRO A 378 -14.20 -7.85 -25.80
CA PRO A 378 -14.82 -8.97 -25.06
C PRO A 378 -16.34 -8.80 -24.88
N LEU A 379 -16.86 -7.56 -25.02
CA LEU A 379 -18.28 -7.27 -24.89
C LEU A 379 -19.03 -7.36 -26.23
N THR A 380 -18.42 -6.93 -27.35
CA THR A 380 -19.05 -6.92 -28.68
C THR A 380 -18.69 -8.15 -29.53
N GLY A 381 -17.50 -8.71 -29.33
CA GLY A 381 -16.94 -9.78 -30.17
C GLY A 381 -16.34 -9.31 -31.50
N GLU A 382 -16.33 -8.00 -31.78
CA GLU A 382 -15.80 -7.42 -33.01
C GLU A 382 -14.32 -7.02 -32.86
N ALA A 383 -13.60 -6.97 -33.99
CA ALA A 383 -12.21 -6.51 -34.01
C ALA A 383 -12.18 -4.98 -34.15
N GLU A 384 -11.78 -4.30 -33.08
CA GLU A 384 -11.83 -2.84 -32.95
C GLU A 384 -10.41 -2.28 -32.69
N PRO A 385 -10.11 -1.05 -33.14
CA PRO A 385 -8.88 -0.36 -32.76
C PRO A 385 -8.79 -0.19 -31.24
N LYS A 386 -7.67 -0.61 -30.67
CA LYS A 386 -7.40 -0.54 -29.24
C LYS A 386 -6.06 0.12 -29.01
N THR A 387 -6.00 1.02 -28.03
CA THR A 387 -4.72 1.51 -27.48
C THR A 387 -4.51 0.86 -26.12
N SER A 388 -3.31 0.39 -25.84
CA SER A 388 -2.93 -0.12 -24.53
C SER A 388 -1.68 0.60 -24.02
N TYR A 389 -1.68 0.98 -22.75
CA TYR A 389 -0.49 1.40 -22.06
C TYR A 389 0.07 0.21 -21.28
N VAL A 390 1.37 -0.01 -21.40
CA VAL A 390 2.07 -1.11 -20.73
C VAL A 390 3.27 -0.56 -19.97
N THR A 391 3.53 -1.12 -18.79
CA THR A 391 4.65 -0.72 -17.93
C THR A 391 5.27 -1.93 -17.23
N LYS A 392 6.54 -1.79 -16.87
CA LYS A 392 7.28 -2.79 -16.10
C LYS A 392 7.01 -2.62 -14.60
N VAL A 393 6.70 -3.72 -13.92
CA VAL A 393 6.59 -3.73 -12.44
C VAL A 393 7.99 -3.86 -11.83
N ASP A 394 8.69 -4.92 -12.23
CA ASP A 394 10.07 -5.27 -11.85
C ASP A 394 10.74 -6.10 -12.97
N ASP A 395 11.91 -6.70 -12.73
CA ASP A 395 12.65 -7.47 -13.75
C ASP A 395 11.98 -8.79 -14.20
N GLY A 396 10.97 -9.26 -13.48
CA GLY A 396 10.28 -10.52 -13.75
C GLY A 396 9.04 -10.38 -14.62
N TRP A 397 8.32 -9.26 -14.57
CA TRP A 397 6.99 -9.13 -15.17
C TRP A 397 6.55 -7.70 -15.48
N TRP A 398 5.51 -7.60 -16.30
CA TRP A 398 4.92 -6.37 -16.79
C TRP A 398 3.39 -6.47 -16.78
N LEU A 399 2.75 -5.32 -16.77
CA LEU A 399 1.28 -5.21 -16.81
C LEU A 399 0.83 -4.09 -17.74
N GLY A 400 -0.45 -4.07 -18.05
CA GLY A 400 -1.07 -3.05 -18.88
C GLY A 400 -2.58 -3.07 -18.80
N ALA A 401 -3.19 -2.07 -19.43
CA ALA A 401 -4.61 -2.00 -19.70
C ALA A 401 -4.81 -1.31 -21.05
N GLY A 402 -6.01 -1.39 -21.61
CA GLY A 402 -6.32 -0.69 -22.84
C GLY A 402 -7.78 -0.31 -23.00
N ILE A 403 -7.98 0.77 -23.74
CA ILE A 403 -9.28 1.34 -24.12
C ILE A 403 -9.49 1.14 -25.62
N TYR A 404 -10.74 0.94 -26.03
CA TYR A 404 -11.10 0.90 -27.45
C TYR A 404 -11.24 2.32 -27.97
N LEU A 405 -10.60 2.60 -29.10
CA LEU A 405 -10.75 3.87 -29.81
C LEU A 405 -12.03 3.73 -30.63
N GLY A 406 -13.12 4.35 -30.19
CA GLY A 406 -14.36 4.36 -30.97
C GLY A 406 -14.15 4.96 -32.36
N ASP A 407 -15.11 4.79 -33.27
CA ASP A 407 -15.08 5.26 -34.67
C ASP A 407 -14.92 6.81 -34.85
N GLY A 408 -14.64 7.56 -33.80
CA GLY A 408 -14.71 9.02 -33.74
C GLY A 408 -13.40 9.81 -33.68
N ASP A 409 -12.23 9.20 -33.42
CA ASP A 409 -10.97 9.96 -33.23
C ASP A 409 -10.03 9.95 -34.45
N GLY A 410 -10.61 9.74 -35.63
CA GLY A 410 -9.94 10.00 -36.90
C GLY A 410 -9.98 11.49 -37.26
N SER A 411 -8.79 12.11 -37.33
CA SER A 411 -8.46 13.43 -37.91
C SER A 411 -8.50 14.67 -37.00
N THR A 412 -7.37 14.96 -36.35
CA THR A 412 -6.89 16.35 -36.30
C THR A 412 -6.08 16.64 -37.56
N GLU A 413 -6.76 17.13 -38.61
CA GLU A 413 -6.07 17.77 -39.72
C GLU A 413 -5.30 18.99 -39.19
N ALA A 414 -3.98 18.95 -39.36
CA ALA A 414 -3.13 20.11 -39.31
C ALA A 414 -3.60 21.13 -40.36
N SER A 415 -4.42 22.09 -39.93
CA SER A 415 -4.74 23.27 -40.71
C SER A 415 -3.68 24.34 -40.46
N ILE A 416 -2.67 24.34 -41.33
CA ILE A 416 -1.83 25.51 -41.56
C ILE A 416 -2.71 26.58 -42.22
N SER A 417 -2.85 27.74 -41.59
CA SER A 417 -2.95 29.04 -42.28
C SER A 417 -2.44 30.17 -41.40
#